data_AF-A0A1T4YAL6-F1
#
_entry.id   AF-A0A1T4YAL6-F1
#
_cell.length_a   1.000
_cell.length_b   1.000
_cell.length_c   1.000
_cell.angle_alpha   90.00
_cell.angle_beta   90.00
_cell.angle_gamma   90.00
#
_symmetry.space_group_name_H-M   'P 1'
#
loop_
_entity.id
_entity.type
_entity.pdbx_description
1 polymer ?
#
loop_
_entity_poly.entity_id
_entity_poly.type
_entity_poly.pdbx_seq_one_letter_code
_entity_poly.pdbx_strand_id
1 'polypeptide(L)'
;MKGLVCPINIRITNQDISSIIDKAMNTGGGSLHWCYGAEPKYNKGIPINEVIANGGTLLLQGIDGATHELTRDKLIIGLQQALPYLDNVINGINLDGTLIDGIGADLIVQLALFNELIYD
;
A
#
# COMPACT_ATOMS: atom_id res chain seq x y z
N MET A 1 3.38 26.15 19.97
CA MET A 1 4.51 25.27 20.35
C MET A 1 5.26 24.89 19.08
N LYS A 2 6.60 25.00 19.05
CA LYS A 2 7.39 24.44 17.95
C LYS A 2 7.71 22.99 18.31
N GLY A 3 7.15 22.04 17.56
CA GLY A 3 7.51 20.63 17.67
C GLY A 3 8.90 20.36 17.11
N LEU A 4 9.54 19.30 17.58
CA LEU A 4 10.76 18.75 16.99
C LEU A 4 10.38 17.52 16.17
N VAL A 5 10.94 17.40 14.96
CA VAL A 5 10.78 16.21 14.11
C VAL A 5 11.99 15.31 14.32
N CYS A 6 11.75 14.06 14.69
CA CYS A 6 12.78 13.03 14.78
C CYS A 6 12.55 12.02 13.65
N PRO A 7 13.47 11.89 12.67
CA PRO A 7 13.33 10.89 11.62
C PRO A 7 13.50 9.49 12.21
N ILE A 8 12.56 8.59 11.90
CA ILE A 8 12.65 7.17 12.26
C ILE A 8 13.05 6.35 11.03
N ASN A 9 13.99 5.42 11.21
CA ASN A 9 14.37 4.46 10.18
C ASN A 9 13.58 3.17 10.40
N ILE A 10 12.73 2.83 9.44
CA ILE A 10 11.96 1.59 9.44
C ILE A 10 12.51 0.67 8.36
N ARG A 11 12.77 -0.58 8.72
CA ARG A 11 13.13 -1.65 7.80
C ARG A 11 11.86 -2.27 7.25
N ILE A 12 11.78 -2.33 5.93
CA ILE A 12 10.67 -2.88 5.16
C ILE A 12 11.23 -3.97 4.26
N THR A 13 10.62 -5.14 4.29
CA THR A 13 10.98 -6.29 3.46
C THR A 13 10.03 -6.43 2.27
N ASN A 14 10.42 -7.25 1.30
CA ASN A 14 9.53 -7.63 0.21
C ASN A 14 8.27 -8.36 0.73
N GLN A 15 8.40 -9.13 1.82
CA GLN A 15 7.26 -9.80 2.42
C GLN A 15 6.25 -8.80 2.97
N ASP A 16 6.71 -7.72 3.62
CA ASP A 16 5.81 -6.67 4.13
C ASP A 16 5.04 -5.99 3.00
N ILE A 17 5.73 -5.68 1.89
CA ILE A 17 5.11 -5.11 0.69
C ILE A 17 4.07 -6.09 0.13
N SER A 18 4.44 -7.36 -0.05
CA SER A 18 3.51 -8.37 -0.57
C SER A 18 2.30 -8.55 0.33
N SER A 19 2.47 -8.50 1.66
CA SER A 19 1.36 -8.58 2.61
C SER A 19 0.42 -7.38 2.52
N ILE A 20 0.94 -6.15 2.41
CA ILE A 20 0.12 -4.95 2.22
C ILE A 20 -0.70 -5.05 0.93
N ILE A 21 -0.06 -5.41 -0.19
CA ILE A 21 -0.77 -5.54 -1.48
C ILE A 21 -1.78 -6.68 -1.42
N ASP A 22 -1.45 -7.81 -0.82
CA ASP A 22 -2.39 -8.92 -0.66
C ASP A 22 -3.63 -8.48 0.14
N LYS A 23 -3.46 -7.72 1.22
CA LYS A 23 -4.57 -7.20 2.03
C LYS A 23 -5.44 -6.19 1.29
N ALA A 24 -4.83 -5.32 0.48
CA ALA A 24 -5.57 -4.39 -0.37
C ALA A 24 -6.41 -5.13 -1.43
N MET A 25 -5.88 -6.23 -2.00
CA MET A 25 -6.45 -6.87 -3.19
C MET A 25 -7.35 -8.09 -2.89
N ASN A 26 -7.05 -8.89 -1.85
CA ASN A 26 -7.60 -10.25 -1.67
C ASN A 26 -8.67 -10.42 -0.57
N THR A 27 -9.23 -9.36 0.01
CA THR A 27 -10.38 -9.53 0.92
C THR A 27 -11.70 -9.56 0.16
N GLY A 28 -12.05 -10.70 -0.46
CA GLY A 28 -13.42 -11.12 -0.81
C GLY A 28 -14.39 -10.04 -1.29
N GLY A 29 -13.92 -9.11 -2.13
CA GLY A 29 -14.58 -7.83 -2.43
C GLY A 29 -13.64 -6.62 -2.53
N GLY A 30 -12.36 -6.78 -2.16
CA GLY A 30 -11.34 -5.71 -2.12
C GLY A 30 -11.62 -4.71 -1.00
N SER A 31 -10.65 -4.39 -0.14
CA SER A 31 -10.85 -3.22 0.73
C SER A 31 -10.88 -1.93 -0.08
N LEU A 32 -10.26 -1.95 -1.26
CA LEU A 32 -10.38 -0.92 -2.28
C LEU A 32 -11.76 -0.99 -2.96
N HIS A 33 -12.83 -0.64 -2.27
CA HIS A 33 -14.18 -0.55 -2.85
C HIS A 33 -14.25 0.41 -4.06
N TRP A 34 -13.26 1.29 -4.18
CA TRP A 34 -13.06 2.23 -5.28
C TRP A 34 -12.25 1.66 -6.47
N CYS A 35 -11.80 0.40 -6.41
CA CYS A 35 -10.95 -0.23 -7.43
C CYS A 35 -11.57 -1.55 -7.92
N TYR A 36 -11.94 -1.64 -9.20
CA TYR A 36 -12.57 -2.84 -9.78
C TYR A 36 -11.58 -3.87 -10.32
N GLY A 37 -10.29 -3.53 -10.41
CA GLY A 37 -9.28 -4.44 -10.91
C GLY A 37 -7.85 -3.96 -10.66
N ALA A 38 -6.94 -4.92 -10.67
CA ALA A 38 -5.51 -4.68 -10.63
C ALA A 38 -4.81 -5.60 -11.64
N GLU A 39 -3.90 -5.08 -12.44
CA GLU A 39 -3.04 -5.90 -13.28
C GLU A 39 -1.59 -5.43 -13.30
N PRO A 40 -0.61 -6.33 -13.51
CA PRO A 40 0.78 -5.92 -13.75
C PRO A 40 0.88 -5.10 -15.06
N LYS A 41 1.53 -3.93 -15.00
CA LYS A 41 1.85 -3.13 -16.21
C LYS A 41 2.70 -3.92 -17.20
N TYR A 42 3.62 -4.73 -16.66
CA TYR A 42 4.49 -5.64 -17.40
C TYR A 42 4.51 -7.01 -16.69
N ASN A 43 4.86 -8.08 -17.42
CA ASN A 43 5.00 -9.44 -16.88
C ASN A 43 3.73 -10.02 -16.24
N LYS A 44 2.68 -10.23 -17.06
CA LYS A 44 1.34 -10.72 -16.65
C LYS A 44 1.30 -12.13 -16.01
N GLY A 45 2.44 -12.78 -15.79
CA GLY A 45 2.55 -14.08 -15.13
C GLY A 45 2.97 -14.03 -13.66
N ILE A 46 3.27 -12.84 -13.12
CA ILE A 46 3.68 -12.65 -11.72
C ILE A 46 2.42 -12.44 -10.85
N PRO A 47 2.31 -13.08 -9.67
CA PRO A 47 1.25 -12.80 -8.71
C PRO A 47 1.18 -11.30 -8.36
N ILE A 48 -0.02 -10.73 -8.29
CA ILE A 48 -0.23 -9.27 -8.09
C ILE A 48 0.52 -8.75 -6.86
N ASN A 49 0.45 -9.48 -5.75
CA ASN A 49 1.13 -9.13 -4.50
C ASN A 49 2.65 -9.08 -4.62
N GLU A 50 3.24 -9.84 -5.55
CA GLU A 50 4.68 -9.87 -5.77
C GLU A 50 5.18 -8.81 -6.75
N VAL A 51 4.30 -8.19 -7.55
CA VAL A 51 4.71 -7.23 -8.59
C VAL A 51 5.48 -6.06 -7.99
N ILE A 52 4.95 -5.40 -6.96
CA ILE A 52 5.60 -4.24 -6.32
C ILE A 52 6.83 -4.68 -5.51
N ALA A 53 6.74 -5.83 -4.84
CA ALA A 53 7.84 -6.44 -4.09
C ALA A 53 9.03 -6.84 -5.00
N ASN A 54 8.80 -7.00 -6.31
CA ASN A 54 9.84 -7.24 -7.31
C ASN A 54 10.21 -6.00 -8.15
N GLY A 55 9.69 -4.82 -7.78
CA GLY A 55 10.04 -3.54 -8.42
C GLY A 55 9.23 -3.23 -9.69
N GLY A 56 8.16 -3.98 -9.94
CA GLY A 56 7.22 -3.72 -11.02
C GLY A 56 6.23 -2.59 -10.71
N THR A 57 5.24 -2.46 -11.58
CA THR A 57 4.15 -1.48 -11.48
C THR A 57 2.82 -2.19 -11.59
N LEU A 58 1.88 -1.87 -10.70
CA LEU A 58 0.49 -2.29 -10.79
C LEU A 58 -0.34 -1.16 -11.42
N LEU A 59 -1.22 -1.54 -12.33
CA LEU A 59 -2.27 -0.69 -12.88
C LEU A 59 -3.56 -1.00 -12.12
N LEU A 60 -4.13 0.01 -11.46
CA LEU A 60 -5.36 -0.08 -10.68
C LEU A 60 -6.47 0.62 -11.44
N GLN A 61 -7.56 -0.09 -11.73
CA GLN A 61 -8.72 0.47 -12.43
C GLN A 61 -9.72 1.03 -11.42
N GLY A 62 -9.79 2.36 -11.34
CA GLY A 62 -10.71 3.07 -10.45
C GLY A 62 -12.16 3.05 -10.93
N ILE A 63 -13.09 3.23 -10.00
CA ILE A 63 -14.54 3.34 -10.30
C ILE A 63 -14.89 4.60 -11.10
N ASP A 64 -14.03 5.61 -11.07
CA ASP A 64 -14.11 6.84 -11.85
C ASP A 64 -13.73 6.64 -13.33
N GLY A 65 -13.30 5.43 -13.71
CA GLY A 65 -12.83 5.09 -15.04
C GLY A 65 -11.36 5.43 -15.29
N ALA A 66 -10.65 5.98 -14.30
CA ALA A 66 -9.23 6.25 -14.39
C ALA A 66 -8.39 4.98 -14.15
N THR A 67 -7.18 4.98 -14.68
CA THR A 67 -6.17 3.97 -14.37
C THR A 67 -5.04 4.63 -13.59
N HIS A 68 -4.73 4.09 -12.42
CA HIS A 68 -3.69 4.60 -11.54
C HIS A 68 -2.48 3.67 -11.53
N GLU A 69 -1.29 4.24 -11.60
CA GLU A 69 -0.04 3.48 -11.53
C GLU A 69 0.50 3.47 -10.10
N LEU A 70 0.52 2.28 -9.47
CA LEU A 70 1.15 2.05 -8.18
C LEU A 70 2.54 1.47 -8.38
N THR A 71 3.55 2.12 -7.79
CA THR A 71 4.95 1.69 -7.77
C THR A 71 5.41 1.49 -6.33
N ARG A 72 6.57 0.86 -6.14
CA ARG A 72 7.16 0.71 -4.81
C ARG A 72 7.34 2.06 -4.12
N ASP A 73 7.91 3.04 -4.81
CA ASP A 73 8.20 4.35 -4.21
C ASP A 73 6.91 5.05 -3.75
N LYS A 74 5.84 4.99 -4.55
CA LYS A 74 4.52 5.51 -4.16
C LYS A 74 3.98 4.78 -2.93
N LEU A 75 4.05 3.45 -2.93
CA LEU A 75 3.58 2.65 -1.79
C LEU A 75 4.34 3.00 -0.50
N ILE A 76 5.66 3.23 -0.57
CA ILE A 76 6.46 3.65 0.58
C ILE A 76 6.05 5.04 1.07
N ILE A 77 5.76 5.98 0.17
CA ILE A 77 5.25 7.30 0.53
C ILE A 77 3.88 7.18 1.22
N GLY A 78 2.97 6.39 0.66
CA GLY A 78 1.66 6.14 1.26
C GLY A 78 1.78 5.49 2.64
N LEU A 79 2.67 4.51 2.80
CA LEU A 79 2.96 3.88 4.09
C LEU A 79 3.49 4.88 5.10
N GLN A 80 4.45 5.73 4.72
CA GLN A 80 4.99 6.78 5.60
C GLN A 80 3.89 7.72 6.12
N GLN A 81 2.93 8.07 5.27
CA GLN A 81 1.80 8.91 5.65
C GLN A 81 0.78 8.15 6.51
N ALA A 82 0.59 6.85 6.27
CA ALA A 82 -0.35 6.01 7.00
C ALA A 82 0.14 5.61 8.40
N LEU A 83 1.45 5.49 8.61
CA LEU A 83 2.06 4.99 9.85
C LEU A 83 1.50 5.57 11.15
N PRO A 84 1.21 6.87 11.28
CA PRO A 84 0.61 7.44 12.50
C PRO A 84 -0.79 6.89 12.85
N TYR A 85 -1.44 6.23 11.89
CA TYR A 85 -2.79 5.68 12.01
C TYR A 85 -2.81 4.15 12.11
N LEU A 86 -1.64 3.50 12.04
CA LEU A 86 -1.51 2.04 12.09
C LEU A 86 -1.03 1.59 13.46
N ASP A 87 -1.83 0.75 14.11
CA ASP A 87 -1.54 0.27 15.45
C ASP A 87 -0.63 -0.96 15.45
N ASN A 88 0.42 -0.94 16.28
CA ASN A 88 1.28 -2.09 16.57
C ASN A 88 1.97 -2.76 15.35
N VAL A 89 2.10 -2.05 14.21
CA VAL A 89 2.72 -2.61 12.99
C VAL A 89 4.25 -2.52 12.98
N ILE A 90 4.87 -1.84 13.94
CA ILE A 90 6.33 -1.72 14.06
C ILE A 90 6.82 -2.47 15.30
N ASN A 91 7.74 -3.42 15.11
CA ASN A 91 8.47 -4.08 16.18
C ASN A 91 9.95 -3.64 16.18
N GLY A 92 10.26 -2.71 17.08
CA GLY A 92 11.57 -2.04 17.14
C GLY A 92 11.76 -1.13 15.94
N ILE A 93 12.47 -1.62 14.92
CA ILE A 93 12.67 -0.92 13.64
C ILE A 93 12.09 -1.68 12.45
N ASN A 94 11.50 -2.87 12.65
CA ASN A 94 10.99 -3.68 11.56
C ASN A 94 9.48 -3.46 11.44
N LEU A 95 9.01 -3.20 10.24
CA LEU A 95 7.60 -3.32 9.92
C LEU A 95 7.19 -4.80 9.97
N ASP A 96 5.99 -5.08 10.44
CA ASP A 96 5.30 -6.35 10.23
C ASP A 96 4.07 -6.09 9.37
N GLY A 97 4.23 -6.26 8.05
CA GLY A 97 3.15 -6.02 7.09
C GLY A 97 1.97 -6.98 7.24
N THR A 98 2.11 -8.07 8.00
CA THR A 98 1.02 -9.03 8.25
C THR A 98 -0.01 -8.53 9.25
N LEU A 99 0.36 -7.54 10.06
CA LEU A 99 -0.50 -6.88 11.05
C LEU A 99 -1.35 -5.75 10.44
N ILE A 100 -1.06 -5.35 9.21
CA ILE A 100 -1.87 -4.37 8.47
C ILE A 100 -3.13 -5.08 7.97
N ASP A 101 -4.29 -4.58 8.39
CA ASP A 101 -5.58 -5.09 7.93
C ASP A 101 -5.99 -4.49 6.58
N GLY A 102 -7.18 -4.84 6.09
CA GLY A 102 -7.67 -4.34 4.81
C GLY A 102 -7.87 -2.82 4.78
N ILE A 103 -8.31 -2.22 5.90
CA ILE A 103 -8.55 -0.77 6.01
C ILE A 103 -7.22 -0.01 5.99
N GLY A 104 -6.24 -0.48 6.78
CA GLY A 104 -4.90 0.08 6.77
C GLY A 104 -4.23 -0.07 5.40
N ALA A 105 -4.42 -1.20 4.72
CA ALA A 105 -3.90 -1.41 3.38
C ALA A 105 -4.56 -0.48 2.34
N ASP A 106 -5.86 -0.25 2.43
CA ASP A 106 -6.58 0.70 1.58
C ASP A 106 -6.09 2.14 1.79
N LEU A 107 -6.01 2.59 3.05
CA LEU A 107 -5.45 3.88 3.41
C LEU A 107 -4.05 4.09 2.81
N ILE A 108 -3.17 3.10 2.93
CA ILE A 108 -1.81 3.14 2.35
C ILE A 108 -1.87 3.34 0.83
N VAL A 109 -2.71 2.58 0.13
CA VAL A 109 -2.82 2.66 -1.33
C VAL A 109 -3.42 3.99 -1.77
N GLN A 110 -4.46 4.49 -1.11
CA GLN A 110 -5.04 5.78 -1.43
C GLN A 110 -4.06 6.92 -1.20
N LEU A 111 -3.34 6.95 -0.07
CA LEU A 111 -2.29 7.93 0.18
C LEU A 111 -1.14 7.83 -0.85
N ALA A 112 -0.81 6.61 -1.29
CA ALA A 112 0.21 6.39 -2.32
C ALA A 112 -0.18 6.96 -3.71
N LEU A 113 -1.47 6.97 -4.05
CA LEU A 113 -1.97 7.40 -5.36
C LEU A 113 -2.45 8.85 -5.37
N PHE A 114 -3.10 9.28 -4.31
CA PHE A 114 -3.86 10.53 -4.23
C PHE A 114 -3.26 11.51 -3.22
N ASN A 115 -2.37 11.07 -2.33
CA ASN A 115 -1.82 11.86 -1.23
C ASN A 115 -2.91 12.37 -0.24
N GLU A 116 -4.09 11.74 -0.28
CA GLU A 116 -5.22 11.95 0.63
C GLU A 116 -6.16 10.73 0.57
N LEU A 117 -7.08 10.62 1.53
CA LEU A 117 -8.14 9.61 1.53
C LEU A 117 -9.34 10.16 0.76
N ILE A 118 -9.65 9.58 -0.41
CA ILE A 118 -10.73 10.03 -1.29
C ILE A 118 -12.00 9.22 -1.07
N TYR A 119 -11.85 7.93 -0.79
CA TYR A 119 -12.92 6.94 -0.71
C TYR A 119 -12.90 6.30 0.69
N ASP A 120 -14.05 6.22 1.37
CA ASP A 120 -14.21 5.70 2.75
C ASP A 120 -15.16 4.50 2.78
#